data_AF-A0A257N4V0-F1
#
_entry.id   AF-A0A257N4V0-F1
#
_cell.length_a   1.000
_cell.length_b   1.000
_cell.length_c   1.000
_cell.angle_alpha   90.00
_cell.angle_beta   90.00
_cell.angle_gamma   90.00
#
_symmetry.space_group_name_H-M   'P 1'
#
loop_
_entity.id
_entity.type
_entity.pdbx_description
1 polymer ?
#
loop_
_entity_poly.entity_id
_entity_poly.type
_entity_poly.pdbx_seq_one_letter_code
_entity_poly.pdbx_strand_id
1 'polypeptide(L)'
;MLSVVIKSINRQQWICEAAYYKAMARGFEPHKELDDWLEAERDFLTMLINLQLNVLEEDGTVSTMGLRQIAESLGILHPERMRSEFELIRAIQDASHHRRCFQSKDSASCDEADCQWKTKCRKLVAIWHR
;
A
#
# COMPACT_ATOMS: atom_id res chain seq x y z
N MET A 1 -4.30 -14.09 14.19
CA MET A 1 -4.10 -14.95 13.00
C MET A 1 -3.38 -14.22 11.87
N LEU A 2 -3.75 -12.97 11.50
CA LEU A 2 -3.03 -12.13 10.52
C LEU A 2 -1.53 -11.95 10.79
N SER A 3 -1.14 -11.75 12.05
CA SER A 3 0.27 -11.64 12.46
C SER A 3 1.10 -12.89 12.19
N VAL A 4 0.46 -14.06 11.93
CA VAL A 4 1.15 -15.32 11.63
C VAL A 4 1.36 -15.47 10.12
N VAL A 5 0.37 -15.12 9.30
CA VAL A 5 0.47 -15.15 7.84
C VAL A 5 1.51 -14.12 7.37
N ILE A 6 1.48 -12.90 7.92
CA ILE A 6 2.46 -11.85 7.59
C ILE A 6 3.84 -12.19 8.18
N LYS A 7 3.92 -12.83 9.35
CA LYS A 7 5.20 -13.35 9.90
C LYS A 7 5.86 -14.38 8.99
N SER A 8 5.10 -15.13 8.19
CA SER A 8 5.64 -16.20 7.34
C SER A 8 6.18 -15.72 6.00
N ILE A 9 5.81 -14.52 5.54
CA ILE A 9 6.36 -13.99 4.30
C ILE A 9 7.72 -13.40 4.62
N ASN A 10 8.77 -14.15 4.26
CA ASN A 10 10.14 -13.67 4.37
C ASN A 10 10.35 -12.52 3.37
N ARG A 11 10.23 -11.29 3.87
CA ARG A 11 10.39 -10.04 3.10
C ARG A 11 11.64 -10.06 2.23
N GLN A 12 12.78 -10.43 2.82
CA GLN A 12 14.06 -10.40 2.12
C GLN A 12 14.05 -11.39 0.94
N GLN A 13 13.55 -12.59 1.17
CA GLN A 13 13.48 -13.63 0.13
C GLN A 13 12.55 -13.21 -1.01
N TRP A 14 11.36 -12.70 -0.69
CA TRP A 14 10.40 -12.27 -1.71
C TRP A 14 10.96 -11.15 -2.57
N ILE A 15 11.56 -10.12 -1.95
CA ILE A 15 12.16 -8.99 -2.66
C ILE A 15 13.33 -9.46 -3.53
N CYS A 16 14.20 -10.34 -3.03
CA CYS A 16 15.31 -10.90 -3.80
C CYS A 16 14.81 -11.65 -5.05
N GLU A 17 13.82 -12.53 -4.89
CA GLU A 17 13.26 -13.32 -6.00
C GLU A 17 12.57 -12.41 -7.02
N ALA A 18 11.76 -11.46 -6.58
CA ALA A 18 11.09 -10.51 -7.46
C ALA A 18 12.08 -9.62 -8.23
N ALA A 19 13.10 -9.09 -7.56
CA ALA A 19 14.16 -8.30 -8.19
C ALA A 19 14.94 -9.12 -9.22
N TYR A 20 15.22 -10.39 -8.93
CA TYR A 20 15.87 -11.31 -9.87
C TYR A 20 15.04 -11.52 -11.13
N TYR A 21 13.73 -11.77 -11.00
CA TYR A 21 12.86 -11.96 -12.17
C TYR A 21 12.68 -10.66 -12.98
N LYS A 22 12.64 -9.50 -12.33
CA LYS A 22 12.66 -8.20 -13.04
C LYS A 22 13.96 -8.02 -13.83
N ALA A 23 15.11 -8.30 -13.21
CA ALA A 23 16.40 -8.28 -13.88
C ALA A 23 16.47 -9.27 -15.06
N MET A 24 15.93 -10.48 -14.89
CA MET A 24 15.86 -11.48 -15.95
C MET A 24 15.00 -11.02 -17.14
N ALA A 25 13.84 -10.41 -16.88
CA ALA A 25 12.92 -9.94 -17.93
C ALA A 25 13.55 -8.87 -18.85
N ARG A 26 14.48 -8.07 -18.30
CA ARG A 26 15.26 -7.06 -19.04
C ARG A 26 16.64 -7.58 -19.51
N GLY A 27 16.92 -8.88 -19.36
CA GLY A 27 18.17 -9.50 -19.82
C GLY A 27 19.41 -9.16 -18.98
N PHE A 28 19.24 -8.87 -17.69
CA PHE A 28 20.31 -8.53 -16.74
C PHE A 28 21.20 -7.36 -17.17
N GLU A 29 20.62 -6.33 -17.79
CA GLU A 29 21.34 -5.09 -18.11
C GLU A 29 22.07 -4.52 -16.86
N PRO A 30 23.34 -4.12 -16.96
CA PRO A 30 24.10 -3.66 -15.80
C PRO A 30 23.63 -2.29 -15.29
N HIS A 31 23.88 -1.97 -14.01
CA HIS A 31 23.54 -0.69 -13.35
C HIS A 31 22.04 -0.45 -13.10
N LYS A 32 21.25 -1.52 -13.08
CA LYS A 32 19.80 -1.51 -12.82
C LYS A 32 19.38 -2.35 -11.62
N GLU A 33 20.37 -2.91 -10.91
CA GLU A 33 20.16 -3.81 -9.78
C GLU A 33 19.43 -3.11 -8.63
N LEU A 34 19.80 -1.85 -8.35
CA LEU A 34 19.14 -1.05 -7.32
C LEU A 34 17.71 -0.66 -7.72
N ASP A 35 17.48 -0.33 -8.99
CA ASP A 35 16.16 0.01 -9.51
C ASP A 35 15.20 -1.19 -9.36
N ASP A 36 15.65 -2.39 -9.76
CA ASP A 36 14.86 -3.63 -9.62
C ASP A 36 14.54 -3.95 -8.16
N TRP A 37 15.51 -3.74 -7.27
CA TRP A 37 15.32 -3.95 -5.83
C TRP A 37 14.26 -3.01 -5.26
N LEU A 38 14.36 -1.71 -5.55
CA LEU A 38 13.40 -0.72 -5.07
C LEU A 38 12.00 -0.94 -5.66
N GLU A 39 11.90 -1.41 -6.90
CA GLU A 39 10.63 -1.80 -7.50
C GLU A 39 10.03 -3.04 -6.83
N ALA A 40 10.83 -4.08 -6.61
CA ALA A 40 10.38 -5.26 -5.87
C ALA A 40 9.96 -4.93 -4.43
N GLU A 41 10.63 -4.00 -3.76
CA GLU A 41 10.24 -3.54 -2.42
C GLU A 41 8.89 -2.82 -2.43
N ARG A 42 8.61 -1.99 -3.45
CA ARG A 42 7.29 -1.36 -3.63
C ARG A 42 6.21 -2.40 -3.91
N ASP A 43 6.47 -3.37 -4.78
CA ASP A 43 5.52 -4.44 -5.09
C ASP A 43 5.19 -5.27 -3.84
N PHE A 44 6.19 -5.55 -3.01
CA PHE A 44 6.02 -6.25 -1.74
C PHE A 44 5.11 -5.49 -0.77
N LEU A 45 5.33 -4.18 -0.62
CA LEU A 45 4.51 -3.32 0.23
C LEU A 45 3.09 -3.23 -0.28
N THR A 46 2.89 -3.06 -1.59
CA THR A 46 1.57 -3.05 -2.22
C THR A 46 0.82 -4.33 -1.92
N MET A 47 1.45 -5.50 -2.14
CA MET A 47 0.88 -6.82 -1.90
C MET A 47 0.50 -7.03 -0.42
N LEU A 48 1.35 -6.60 0.52
CA LEU A 48 1.02 -6.64 1.95
C LEU A 48 -0.20 -5.78 2.27
N ILE A 49 -0.27 -4.58 1.69
CA ILE A 49 -1.36 -3.64 1.95
C ILE A 49 -2.68 -4.20 1.44
N ASN A 50 -2.78 -4.66 0.19
CA ASN A 50 -4.06 -5.21 -0.27
C ASN A 50 -4.38 -6.59 0.33
N LEU A 51 -3.40 -7.43 0.69
CA LEU A 51 -3.69 -8.60 1.53
C LEU A 51 -4.36 -8.17 2.84
N GLN A 52 -3.81 -7.16 3.50
CA GLN A 52 -4.28 -6.76 4.81
C GLN A 52 -5.59 -5.97 4.75
N LEU A 53 -5.81 -5.15 3.72
CA LEU A 53 -7.12 -4.53 3.46
C LEU A 53 -8.18 -5.61 3.18
N ASN A 54 -7.90 -6.59 2.31
CA ASN A 54 -8.86 -7.67 2.01
C ASN A 54 -9.26 -8.48 3.25
N VAL A 55 -8.34 -8.68 4.21
CA VAL A 55 -8.65 -9.42 5.45
C VAL A 55 -9.37 -8.55 6.48
N LEU A 56 -9.14 -7.23 6.45
CA LEU A 56 -9.71 -6.28 7.42
C LEU A 56 -10.96 -5.55 6.90
N GLU A 57 -11.36 -5.82 5.66
CA GLU A 57 -12.63 -5.37 5.10
C GLU A 57 -13.78 -6.13 5.75
N GLU A 58 -14.54 -5.43 6.60
CA GLU A 58 -15.85 -5.85 7.07
C GLU A 58 -16.89 -4.92 6.41
N ASP A 59 -17.91 -5.50 5.76
CA ASP A 59 -18.99 -4.77 5.07
C ASP A 59 -18.51 -3.71 4.05
N GLY A 60 -17.36 -3.93 3.41
CA GLY A 60 -16.78 -3.01 2.41
C GLY A 60 -16.10 -1.78 3.00
N THR A 61 -15.83 -1.77 4.30
CA THR A 61 -15.07 -0.70 4.96
C THR A 61 -14.02 -1.27 5.91
N VAL A 62 -12.81 -0.69 5.87
CA VAL A 62 -11.77 -1.02 6.86
C VAL A 62 -11.97 -0.19 8.11
N SER A 63 -12.01 -0.85 9.27
CA SER A 63 -12.13 -0.20 10.57
C SER A 63 -10.86 0.59 10.95
N THR A 64 -11.00 1.56 11.83
CA THR A 64 -9.85 2.32 12.38
C THR A 64 -8.85 1.42 13.10
N MET A 65 -9.31 0.34 13.72
CA MET A 65 -8.46 -0.68 14.33
C MET A 65 -7.68 -1.47 13.26
N GLY A 66 -8.31 -1.78 12.13
CA GLY A 66 -7.64 -2.39 10.99
C GLY A 66 -6.54 -1.49 10.40
N LEU A 67 -6.82 -0.20 10.24
CA LEU A 67 -5.82 0.76 9.76
C LEU A 67 -4.60 0.87 10.70
N ARG A 68 -4.81 0.82 12.02
CA ARG A 68 -3.70 0.79 12.98
C ARG A 68 -2.83 -0.46 12.83
N GLN A 69 -3.45 -1.62 12.64
CA GLN A 69 -2.71 -2.86 12.40
C GLN A 69 -1.90 -2.82 11.09
N ILE A 70 -2.43 -2.20 10.03
CA ILE A 70 -1.68 -1.99 8.78
C ILE A 70 -0.49 -1.08 9.03
N ALA A 71 -0.69 0.03 9.75
CA ALA A 71 0.38 0.98 10.06
C ALA A 71 1.51 0.32 10.88
N GLU A 72 1.17 -0.51 11.87
CA GLU A 72 2.15 -1.30 12.63
C GLU A 72 2.94 -2.27 11.72
N SER A 73 2.26 -2.99 10.82
CA SER A 73 2.90 -3.89 9.86
C SER A 73 3.87 -3.16 8.92
N LEU A 74 3.60 -1.90 8.60
CA LEU A 74 4.46 -1.06 7.75
C LEU A 74 5.61 -0.39 8.53
N GLY A 75 5.73 -0.64 9.83
CA GLY A 75 6.77 -0.05 10.67
C GLY A 75 6.52 1.42 11.04
N ILE A 76 5.29 1.92 10.90
CA ILE A 76 4.92 3.27 11.31
C ILE A 76 4.90 3.32 12.84
N LEU A 77 5.58 4.32 13.40
CA LEU A 77 5.69 4.50 14.85
C LEU A 77 4.39 5.09 15.43
N HIS A 78 3.93 4.50 16.53
CA HIS A 78 2.82 4.99 17.35
C HIS A 78 1.45 5.24 16.65
N PRO A 79 0.92 4.28 15.85
CA PRO A 79 -0.38 4.45 15.18
C PRO A 79 -1.56 4.56 16.16
N GLU A 80 -1.40 4.13 17.41
CA GLU A 80 -2.38 4.30 18.49
C GLU A 80 -2.64 5.77 18.85
N ARG A 81 -1.66 6.65 18.61
CA ARG A 81 -1.75 8.09 18.91
C ARG A 81 -2.49 8.86 17.82
N MET A 82 -2.64 8.29 16.63
CA MET A 82 -3.37 8.89 15.53
C MET A 82 -4.88 8.84 15.84
N ARG A 83 -5.48 10.02 15.90
CA ARG A 83 -6.87 10.21 16.39
C ARG A 83 -7.89 10.22 15.28
N SER A 84 -7.44 10.26 14.02
CA SER A 84 -8.31 10.25 12.85
C SER A 84 -7.93 9.13 11.87
N GLU A 85 -8.95 8.61 11.19
CA GLU A 85 -8.79 7.69 10.07
C GLU A 85 -7.88 8.28 8.98
N PHE A 86 -8.00 9.59 8.77
CA PHE A 86 -7.24 10.35 7.78
C PHE A 86 -5.73 10.37 8.07
N GLU A 87 -5.32 10.59 9.33
CA GLU A 87 -3.92 10.55 9.72
C GLU A 87 -3.32 9.16 9.48
N LEU A 88 -4.06 8.10 9.83
CA LEU A 88 -3.64 6.72 9.61
C LEU A 88 -3.47 6.41 8.12
N ILE A 89 -4.47 6.74 7.30
CA ILE A 89 -4.41 6.47 5.85
C ILE A 89 -3.25 7.24 5.21
N ARG A 90 -3.00 8.49 5.59
CA ARG A 90 -1.85 9.24 5.06
C ARG A 90 -0.51 8.65 5.47
N ALA A 91 -0.38 8.25 6.73
CA ALA A 91 0.85 7.62 7.20
C ALA A 91 1.12 6.31 6.43
N ILE A 92 0.06 5.52 6.17
CA ILE A 92 0.13 4.31 5.35
C ILE A 92 0.54 4.65 3.90
N GLN A 93 -0.07 5.66 3.28
CA GLN A 93 0.30 6.12 1.93
C GLN A 93 1.77 6.55 1.84
N ASP A 94 2.26 7.31 2.82
CA ASP A 94 3.65 7.77 2.87
C ASP A 94 4.63 6.59 3.04
N ALA A 95 4.34 5.67 3.97
CA ALA A 95 5.19 4.50 4.24
C ALA A 95 5.23 3.49 3.07
N SER A 96 4.20 3.51 2.21
CA SER A 96 4.08 2.64 1.05
C SER A 96 4.51 3.30 -0.26
N HIS A 97 5.07 4.50 -0.18
CA HIS A 97 5.48 5.30 -1.34
C HIS A 97 4.36 5.58 -2.36
N HIS A 98 3.10 5.51 -1.92
CA HIS A 98 1.94 5.92 -2.73
C HIS A 98 1.77 7.45 -2.66
N ARG A 99 1.27 8.07 -3.74
CA ARG A 99 0.90 9.50 -3.71
C ARG A 99 -0.23 9.72 -2.71
N ARG A 100 -0.16 10.82 -1.96
CA ARG A 100 -1.16 11.26 -0.96
C ARG A 100 -2.49 11.66 -1.64
N CYS A 101 -3.23 10.69 -2.14
CA CYS A 101 -4.47 10.93 -2.87
C CYS A 101 -5.72 10.98 -1.95
N PHE A 102 -5.62 10.49 -0.71
CA PHE A 102 -6.78 10.42 0.18
C PHE A 102 -7.25 11.81 0.62
N GLN A 103 -8.50 12.15 0.27
CA GLN A 103 -9.12 13.47 0.43
C GLN A 103 -8.28 14.65 -0.09
N SER A 104 -7.41 14.38 -1.07
CA SER A 104 -6.75 15.43 -1.85
C SER A 104 -7.80 16.28 -2.58
N LYS A 105 -7.59 17.60 -2.66
CA LYS A 105 -8.43 18.49 -3.49
C LYS A 105 -8.20 18.28 -4.99
N ASP A 106 -7.09 17.64 -5.35
CA ASP A 106 -6.70 17.40 -6.72
C ASP A 106 -7.12 15.98 -7.14
N SER A 107 -8.19 15.89 -7.92
CA SER A 107 -8.67 14.62 -8.48
C SER A 107 -7.71 14.00 -9.48
N ALA A 108 -6.70 14.72 -9.97
CA ALA A 108 -5.63 14.19 -10.82
C ALA A 108 -4.49 13.54 -10.01
N SER A 109 -4.53 13.59 -8.67
CA SER A 109 -3.45 13.05 -7.82
C SER A 109 -3.43 11.52 -7.65
N CYS A 110 -4.38 10.80 -8.26
CA CYS A 110 -4.50 9.34 -8.17
C CYS A 110 -4.54 8.73 -9.58
N ASP A 111 -3.44 8.13 -10.02
CA ASP A 111 -3.32 7.49 -11.33
C ASP A 111 -3.67 6.00 -11.32
N GLU A 112 -3.96 5.42 -10.14
CA GLU A 112 -4.34 4.02 -9.98
C GLU A 112 -5.74 3.72 -10.54
N ALA A 113 -5.81 2.74 -11.45
CA ALA A 113 -7.07 2.23 -12.01
C ALA A 113 -7.92 1.50 -10.96
N ASP A 114 -7.27 0.72 -10.08
CA ASP A 114 -7.87 -0.01 -8.95
C ASP A 114 -7.40 0.56 -7.61
N CYS A 115 -7.73 1.83 -7.37
CA CYS A 115 -7.39 2.48 -6.12
C CYS A 115 -8.13 1.82 -4.94
N GLN A 116 -7.38 1.30 -3.98
CA GLN A 116 -7.91 0.64 -2.79
C GLN A 116 -8.68 1.59 -1.87
N TRP A 117 -8.47 2.91 -2.02
CA TRP A 117 -9.18 3.93 -1.26
C TRP A 117 -10.48 4.36 -1.94
N LYS A 118 -10.83 3.84 -3.12
CA LYS A 118 -11.91 4.35 -4.01
C LYS A 118 -13.28 4.54 -3.36
N THR A 119 -13.67 3.69 -2.40
CA THR A 119 -14.95 3.82 -1.67
C THR A 119 -14.99 5.03 -0.72
N LYS A 120 -13.83 5.45 -0.18
CA LYS A 120 -13.68 6.64 0.70
C LYS A 120 -12.91 7.79 0.04
N CYS A 121 -12.36 7.57 -1.16
CA CYS A 121 -11.62 8.55 -1.95
C CYS A 121 -12.64 9.47 -2.62
N ARG A 122 -12.54 10.77 -2.36
CA ARG A 122 -13.39 11.82 -2.96
C ARG A 122 -13.21 11.99 -4.48
N LYS A 123 -12.78 10.97 -5.22
CA LYS A 123 -12.72 11.07 -6.67
C LYS A 123 -14.10 11.31 -7.28
N LEU A 124 -15.24 10.91 -6.67
CA LEU A 124 -16.56 11.01 -7.34
C LEU A 124 -17.80 11.18 -6.44
N VAL A 125 -17.98 12.37 -5.85
CA VAL A 125 -19.33 12.96 -5.69
C VAL A 125 -19.66 13.87 -6.91
N ALA A 126 -18.77 13.99 -7.90
CA ALA A 126 -18.88 15.03 -8.95
C ALA A 126 -18.80 14.59 -10.43
N ILE A 127 -18.64 13.30 -10.80
CA ILE A 127 -18.76 12.87 -12.23
C ILE A 127 -19.99 11.96 -12.47
N TRP A 128 -20.95 11.89 -11.53
CA TRP A 128 -22.25 11.25 -11.79
C TRP A 128 -23.34 12.23 -12.26
N HIS A 129 -22.99 13.49 -12.51
CA HIS A 129 -23.87 14.49 -13.11
C HIS A 129 -23.21 15.14 -14.35
N ARG A 130 -23.12 14.39 -15.45
CA ARG A 130 -23.26 14.95 -16.79
C ARG A 130 -23.60 13.89 -17.82
#